data_AF-A0AA51CDI5-F1
#
_entry.id   AF-A0AA51CDI5-F1
#
_cell.length_a   1.000
_cell.length_b   1.000
_cell.length_c   1.000
_cell.angle_alpha   90.00
_cell.angle_beta   90.00
_cell.angle_gamma   90.00
#
_symmetry.space_group_name_H-M   'P 1'
#
loop_
_entity.id
_entity.type
_entity.pdbx_description
1 polymer ?
#
loop_
_entity_poly.entity_id
_entity_poly.type
_entity_poly.pdbx_seq_one_letter_code
_entity_poly.pdbx_strand_id
1 'polypeptide(L)'
;MKWKKLIATTLATALISTNAFAANITINGNNLQSDTSPVIANGRTLVPVRHIFESLGATVSWDSSTKTITAIRGTTNIELVLNQSTAVVNGNSYTLDVPPQIIDGRTMVPARFIAENLNCNVSWDATTQTVVISELDATQSNIAEKQTTTTTNTPADSADEKGKTVYITRTGKKYHYDSTCNGGNYFSSTLDEALAMGLTPCSKCVH
;
A
#
# COMPACT_ATOMS: atom_id res chain seq x y z
N MET A 1 -25.10 40.62 59.55
CA MET A 1 -25.13 39.51 58.57
C MET A 1 -24.42 39.96 57.30
N LYS A 2 -23.25 39.41 56.98
CA LYS A 2 -22.53 39.65 55.71
C LYS A 2 -22.38 38.30 55.00
N TRP A 3 -23.15 38.09 53.95
CA TRP A 3 -23.22 36.83 53.21
C TRP A 3 -22.02 36.71 52.26
N LYS A 4 -21.27 35.64 52.47
CA LYS A 4 -20.20 35.09 51.63
C LYS A 4 -20.65 34.96 50.16
N LYS A 5 -19.94 35.60 49.22
CA LYS A 5 -20.02 35.24 47.80
C LYS A 5 -18.98 34.15 47.53
N LEU A 6 -19.42 32.90 47.47
CA LEU A 6 -18.63 31.77 46.96
C LEU A 6 -18.61 31.89 45.44
N ILE A 7 -17.44 32.21 44.87
CA ILE A 7 -17.19 32.11 43.43
C ILE A 7 -16.80 30.65 43.20
N ALA A 8 -17.74 29.87 42.67
CA ALA A 8 -17.49 28.51 42.22
C ALA A 8 -16.75 28.59 40.88
N THR A 9 -15.42 28.56 40.92
CA THR A 9 -14.59 28.50 39.71
C THR A 9 -14.61 27.06 39.19
N THR A 10 -15.52 26.76 38.27
CA THR A 10 -15.53 25.48 37.56
C THR A 10 -14.38 25.45 36.56
N LEU A 11 -13.30 24.77 36.92
CA LEU A 11 -12.19 24.45 36.04
C LEU A 11 -12.66 23.39 35.03
N ALA A 12 -13.04 23.82 33.82
CA ALA A 12 -13.37 22.91 32.73
C ALA A 12 -12.05 22.30 32.19
N THR A 13 -11.72 21.10 32.65
CA THR A 13 -10.66 20.28 32.05
C THR A 13 -11.14 19.77 30.69
N ALA A 14 -10.70 20.44 29.62
CA ALA A 14 -10.82 19.91 28.28
C ALA A 14 -9.92 18.66 28.17
N LEU A 15 -10.52 17.49 28.02
CA LEU A 15 -9.83 16.29 27.60
C LEU A 15 -9.42 16.48 26.14
N ILE A 16 -8.17 16.90 25.93
CA ILE A 16 -7.58 16.94 24.59
C ILE A 16 -7.29 15.48 24.23
N SER A 17 -8.18 14.87 23.46
CA SER A 17 -7.96 13.55 22.86
C SER A 17 -6.89 13.68 21.77
N THR A 18 -5.61 13.58 22.13
CA THR A 18 -4.50 13.55 21.17
C THR A 18 -4.37 12.15 20.58
N ASN A 19 -5.20 11.81 19.59
CA ASN A 19 -4.92 10.66 18.73
C ASN A 19 -4.00 11.11 17.59
N ALA A 20 -2.74 11.39 17.91
CA ALA A 20 -1.70 11.55 16.91
C ALA A 20 -1.00 10.19 16.72
N PHE A 21 -1.59 9.32 15.92
CA PHE A 21 -0.89 8.16 15.41
C PHE A 21 0.06 8.66 14.32
N ALA A 22 1.33 8.89 14.68
CA ALA A 22 2.37 9.18 13.71
C ALA A 22 2.64 7.92 12.89
N ALA A 23 1.83 7.70 11.86
CA ALA A 23 2.08 6.63 10.92
C ALA A 23 3.29 7.02 10.04
N ASN A 24 4.24 6.12 9.90
CA ASN A 24 5.42 6.34 9.06
C ASN A 24 5.13 5.87 7.62
N ILE A 25 5.91 6.37 6.66
CA ILE A 25 5.88 5.89 5.27
C ILE A 25 7.29 5.43 4.93
N THR A 26 7.45 4.25 4.36
CA THR A 26 8.70 3.81 3.76
C THR A 26 8.52 3.54 2.28
N ILE A 27 9.50 3.95 1.47
CA ILE A 27 9.53 3.72 0.03
C ILE A 27 10.86 3.04 -0.31
N ASN A 28 10.80 1.84 -0.89
CA ASN A 28 11.98 1.04 -1.24
C ASN A 28 12.95 0.86 -0.06
N GLY A 29 12.40 0.65 1.14
CA GLY A 29 13.18 0.48 2.38
C GLY A 29 13.67 1.79 3.01
N ASN A 30 13.49 2.94 2.38
CA ASN A 30 13.88 4.25 2.92
C ASN A 30 12.69 4.91 3.62
N ASN A 31 12.90 5.48 4.81
CA ASN A 31 11.88 6.26 5.49
C ASN A 31 11.65 7.58 4.74
N LEU A 32 10.39 7.82 4.35
CA LEU A 32 9.97 9.05 3.74
C LEU A 32 9.63 10.06 4.83
N GLN A 33 10.47 11.10 4.95
CA GLN A 33 10.14 12.23 5.80
C GLN A 33 9.04 13.06 5.13
N SER A 34 7.79 12.79 5.50
CA SER A 34 6.62 13.57 5.09
C SER A 34 6.21 14.51 6.21
N ASP A 35 5.80 15.73 5.86
CA ASP A 35 5.20 16.68 6.80
C ASP A 35 3.73 16.38 7.14
N THR A 36 3.17 15.33 6.54
CA THR A 36 1.83 14.82 6.82
C THR A 36 1.85 13.31 6.89
N SER A 37 1.34 12.77 8.00
CA SER A 37 1.21 11.33 8.22
C SER A 37 0.07 10.72 7.38
N PRO A 38 0.13 9.42 7.06
CA PRO A 38 -1.00 8.67 6.55
C PRO A 38 -2.24 8.81 7.44
N VAL A 39 -3.43 8.83 6.84
CA VAL A 39 -4.71 8.96 7.54
C VAL A 39 -5.65 7.85 7.11
N ILE A 40 -6.40 7.27 8.04
CA ILE A 40 -7.47 6.33 7.70
C ILE A 40 -8.77 7.11 7.48
N ALA A 41 -9.31 7.03 6.27
CA ALA A 41 -10.62 7.57 5.91
C ALA A 41 -11.46 6.48 5.24
N ASN A 42 -12.69 6.26 5.72
CA ASN A 42 -13.61 5.23 5.19
C ASN A 42 -12.97 3.83 5.09
N GLY A 43 -12.14 3.44 6.06
CA GLY A 43 -11.46 2.15 6.06
C GLY A 43 -10.36 2.02 4.99
N ARG A 44 -9.89 3.14 4.43
CA ARG A 44 -8.76 3.21 3.50
C ARG A 44 -7.65 4.07 4.06
N THR A 45 -6.42 3.61 3.93
CA THR A 45 -5.24 4.41 4.24
C THR A 45 -4.98 5.39 3.10
N LEU A 46 -5.11 6.67 3.42
CA LEU A 46 -4.78 7.78 2.55
C LEU A 46 -3.36 8.26 2.86
N VAL A 47 -2.66 8.65 1.80
CA VAL A 47 -1.26 9.05 1.88
C VAL A 47 -1.01 10.30 1.02
N PRO A 48 0.01 11.11 1.34
CA PRO A 48 0.26 12.36 0.63
C PRO A 48 0.74 12.07 -0.80
N VAL A 49 0.05 12.63 -1.80
CA VAL A 49 0.39 12.42 -3.21
C VAL A 49 1.85 12.81 -3.47
N ARG A 50 2.19 14.09 -3.26
CA ARG A 50 3.41 14.68 -3.78
C ARG A 50 4.65 13.91 -3.33
N HIS A 51 4.83 13.76 -2.01
CA HIS A 51 6.01 13.11 -1.45
C HIS A 51 6.18 11.67 -1.93
N ILE A 52 5.09 10.91 -2.08
CA ILE A 52 5.17 9.52 -2.53
C ILE A 52 5.50 9.43 -4.02
N PHE A 53 4.75 10.16 -4.84
CA PHE A 53 4.95 10.15 -6.29
C PHE A 53 6.35 10.65 -6.66
N GLU A 54 6.83 11.74 -6.03
CA GLU A 54 8.19 12.26 -6.26
C GLU A 54 9.27 11.28 -5.79
N SER A 55 9.08 10.58 -4.67
CA SER A 55 10.01 9.56 -4.19
C SER A 55 10.06 8.31 -5.08
N LEU A 56 8.97 8.05 -5.82
CA LEU A 56 8.90 7.02 -6.86
C LEU A 56 9.40 7.53 -8.23
N GLY A 57 9.99 8.73 -8.28
CA GLY A 57 10.58 9.31 -9.48
C GLY A 57 9.57 9.95 -10.44
N ALA A 58 8.37 10.28 -9.98
CA ALA A 58 7.39 11.04 -10.77
C ALA A 58 7.57 12.56 -10.58
N THR A 59 7.26 13.35 -11.61
CA THR A 59 7.07 14.80 -11.47
C THR A 59 5.60 15.08 -11.16
N VAL A 60 5.33 15.93 -10.16
CA VAL A 60 3.95 16.26 -9.74
C VAL A 60 3.66 17.75 -9.93
N SER A 61 2.62 18.07 -10.70
CA SER A 61 2.10 19.42 -10.89
C SER A 61 0.69 19.57 -10.33
N TRP A 62 0.34 20.81 -9.98
CA TRP A 62 -0.96 21.19 -9.47
C TRP A 62 -1.54 22.34 -10.29
N ASP A 63 -2.74 22.14 -10.83
CA ASP A 63 -3.55 23.19 -11.42
C ASP A 63 -4.62 23.65 -10.41
N SER A 64 -4.45 24.86 -9.91
CA SER A 64 -5.35 25.45 -8.92
C SER A 64 -6.72 25.83 -9.48
N SER A 65 -6.85 26.02 -10.79
CA SER A 65 -8.09 26.43 -11.46
C SER A 65 -9.05 25.25 -11.60
N THR A 66 -8.53 24.12 -12.10
CA THR A 66 -9.29 22.88 -12.30
C THR A 66 -9.26 21.96 -11.08
N LYS A 67 -8.43 22.28 -10.07
CA LYS A 67 -8.16 21.44 -8.90
C LYS A 67 -7.59 20.06 -9.28
N THR A 68 -6.75 20.05 -10.31
CA THR A 68 -6.17 18.84 -10.89
C THR A 68 -4.73 18.67 -10.44
N ILE A 69 -4.42 17.47 -9.98
CA ILE A 69 -3.07 16.97 -9.76
C ILE A 69 -2.69 16.16 -11.00
N THR A 70 -1.53 16.42 -11.57
CA THR A 70 -0.95 15.60 -12.64
C THR A 70 0.38 15.04 -12.16
N ALA A 71 0.55 13.72 -12.23
CA ALA A 71 1.77 13.02 -11.89
C ALA A 71 2.29 12.24 -13.09
N ILE A 72 3.53 12.49 -13.49
CA ILE A 72 4.14 11.89 -14.68
C ILE A 72 5.39 11.12 -14.27
N ARG A 73 5.44 9.83 -14.63
CA ARG A 73 6.60 8.95 -14.41
C ARG A 73 6.88 8.15 -15.67
N GLY A 74 7.98 8.46 -16.38
CA GLY A 74 8.27 7.80 -17.65
C GLY A 74 7.14 8.00 -18.65
N THR A 75 6.49 6.92 -19.08
CA THR A 75 5.32 6.95 -19.97
C THR A 75 3.98 6.95 -19.24
N THR A 76 3.98 6.87 -17.91
CA THR A 76 2.75 6.88 -17.10
C THR A 76 2.35 8.31 -16.76
N ASN A 77 1.17 8.72 -17.19
CA ASN A 77 0.51 9.97 -16.82
C ASN A 77 -0.72 9.67 -15.96
N ILE A 78 -0.80 10.27 -14.78
CA ILE A 78 -1.89 10.13 -13.82
C ILE A 78 -2.48 11.50 -13.54
N GLU A 79 -3.79 11.63 -13.72
CA GLU A 79 -4.56 12.83 -13.39
C GLU A 79 -5.60 12.51 -12.31
N LEU A 80 -5.61 13.34 -11.27
CA LEU A 80 -6.51 13.24 -10.13
C LEU A 80 -7.16 14.60 -9.92
N VAL A 81 -8.49 14.64 -9.80
CA VAL A 81 -9.21 15.88 -9.50
C VAL A 81 -9.70 15.83 -8.06
N LEU A 82 -9.51 16.91 -7.30
CA LEU A 82 -10.01 16.97 -5.92
C LEU A 82 -11.52 16.69 -5.86
N ASN A 83 -11.90 15.91 -4.85
CA ASN A 83 -13.26 15.49 -4.55
C ASN A 83 -13.96 14.70 -5.67
N GLN A 84 -13.23 14.23 -6.69
CA GLN A 84 -13.75 13.33 -7.71
C GLN A 84 -13.22 11.92 -7.49
N SER A 85 -14.11 10.93 -7.50
CA SER A 85 -13.72 9.53 -7.38
C SER A 85 -13.19 8.94 -8.69
N THR A 86 -13.01 9.74 -9.74
CA THR A 86 -12.45 9.28 -11.02
C THR A 86 -11.01 9.78 -11.14
N ALA A 87 -10.09 8.85 -11.33
CA ALA A 87 -8.72 9.10 -11.75
C ALA A 87 -8.57 8.79 -13.24
N VAL A 88 -7.67 9.46 -13.94
CA VAL A 88 -7.32 9.14 -15.33
C VAL A 88 -5.87 8.68 -15.36
N VAL A 89 -5.61 7.48 -15.90
CA VAL A 89 -4.27 6.92 -16.05
C VAL A 89 -4.03 6.56 -17.51
N ASN A 90 -3.07 7.23 -18.14
CA ASN A 90 -2.78 7.10 -19.58
C ASN A 90 -4.03 7.25 -20.47
N GLY A 91 -4.94 8.17 -20.10
CA GLY A 91 -6.19 8.44 -20.81
C GLY A 91 -7.35 7.50 -20.46
N ASN A 92 -7.14 6.47 -19.63
CA ASN A 92 -8.20 5.56 -19.19
C ASN A 92 -8.72 5.95 -17.81
N SER A 93 -10.04 5.84 -17.58
CA SER A 93 -10.67 6.18 -16.30
C SER A 93 -10.64 5.02 -15.30
N TYR A 94 -10.33 5.33 -14.05
CA TYR A 94 -10.30 4.41 -12.91
C TYR A 94 -11.10 4.99 -11.74
N THR A 95 -11.86 4.15 -11.04
CA THR A 95 -12.63 4.57 -9.85
C THR A 95 -11.80 4.40 -8.59
N LEU A 96 -11.74 5.47 -7.79
CA LEU A 96 -11.11 5.51 -6.47
C LEU A 96 -12.13 5.15 -5.39
N ASP A 97 -11.72 4.30 -4.45
CA ASP A 97 -12.52 3.97 -3.26
C ASP A 97 -12.83 5.20 -2.39
N VAL A 98 -11.88 6.15 -2.34
CA VAL A 98 -12.00 7.42 -1.63
C VAL A 98 -11.46 8.51 -2.56
N PRO A 99 -12.22 9.59 -2.82
CA PRO A 99 -11.77 10.66 -3.70
C PRO A 99 -10.54 11.38 -3.10
N PRO A 100 -9.69 11.99 -3.95
CA PRO A 100 -8.58 12.81 -3.50
C PRO A 100 -9.13 13.98 -2.68
N GLN A 101 -8.55 14.22 -1.51
CA GLN A 101 -9.05 15.22 -0.57
C GLN A 101 -7.90 15.96 0.09
N ILE A 102 -8.15 17.19 0.56
CA ILE A 102 -7.16 17.96 1.31
C ILE A 102 -7.31 17.63 2.80
N ILE A 103 -6.23 17.15 3.41
CA ILE A 103 -6.10 16.97 4.86
C ILE A 103 -4.81 17.67 5.28
N ASP A 104 -4.88 18.52 6.30
CA ASP A 104 -3.74 19.29 6.82
C ASP A 104 -2.94 20.05 5.74
N GLY A 105 -3.63 20.54 4.72
CA GLY A 105 -3.02 21.29 3.62
C GLY A 105 -2.25 20.43 2.61
N ARG A 106 -2.43 19.11 2.61
CA ARG A 106 -1.88 18.18 1.61
C ARG A 106 -3.00 17.42 0.91
N THR A 107 -2.82 17.16 -0.38
CA THR A 107 -3.70 16.25 -1.11
C THR A 107 -3.37 14.81 -0.74
N MET A 108 -4.40 14.10 -0.30
CA MET A 108 -4.35 12.71 0.16
C MET A 108 -5.11 11.81 -0.80
N VAL A 109 -4.57 10.63 -1.07
CA VAL A 109 -5.06 9.64 -2.06
C VAL A 109 -4.94 8.23 -1.46
N PRO A 110 -5.84 7.27 -1.79
CA PRO A 110 -5.69 5.89 -1.36
C PRO A 110 -4.33 5.28 -1.74
N ALA A 111 -3.62 4.71 -0.78
CA ALA A 111 -2.30 4.10 -1.03
C ALA A 111 -2.38 2.96 -2.07
N ARG A 112 -3.50 2.23 -2.12
CA ARG A 112 -3.75 1.18 -3.13
C ARG A 112 -3.70 1.71 -4.57
N PHE A 113 -4.25 2.90 -4.81
CA PHE A 113 -4.25 3.48 -6.16
C PHE A 113 -2.82 3.71 -6.66
N ILE A 114 -1.92 4.10 -5.76
CA ILE A 114 -0.48 4.27 -6.06
C ILE A 114 0.14 2.92 -6.43
N ALA A 115 -0.14 1.87 -5.64
CA ALA A 115 0.34 0.50 -5.88
C ALA A 115 -0.02 0.01 -7.30
N GLU A 116 -1.30 0.12 -7.65
CA GLU A 116 -1.85 -0.42 -8.89
C GLU A 116 -1.33 0.27 -10.15
N ASN A 117 -1.10 1.59 -10.09
CA ASN A 117 -0.80 2.39 -11.29
C ASN A 117 0.68 2.73 -11.47
N LEU A 118 1.51 2.53 -10.44
CA LEU A 118 2.96 2.76 -10.51
C LEU A 118 3.78 1.47 -10.39
N ASN A 119 3.15 0.30 -10.58
CA ASN A 119 3.83 -1.01 -10.48
C ASN A 119 4.57 -1.17 -9.14
N CYS A 120 3.87 -0.86 -8.06
CA CYS A 120 4.39 -0.94 -6.69
C CYS A 120 3.55 -1.92 -5.87
N ASN A 121 4.15 -2.51 -4.85
CA ASN A 121 3.44 -3.14 -3.75
C ASN A 121 3.24 -2.13 -2.62
N VAL A 122 2.11 -2.25 -1.91
CA VAL A 122 1.83 -1.50 -0.69
C VAL A 122 1.39 -2.46 0.40
N SER A 123 2.03 -2.39 1.56
CA SER A 123 1.64 -3.13 2.76
C SER A 123 1.57 -2.21 3.97
N TRP A 124 0.93 -2.71 5.02
CA TRP A 124 0.82 -2.04 6.31
C TRP A 124 1.53 -2.86 7.38
N ASP A 125 2.52 -2.27 8.03
CA ASP A 125 3.10 -2.81 9.25
C ASP A 125 2.34 -2.27 10.46
N ALA A 126 1.52 -3.13 11.09
CA ALA A 126 0.73 -2.75 12.25
C ALA A 126 1.57 -2.51 13.51
N THR A 127 2.75 -3.13 13.61
CA THR A 127 3.64 -2.99 14.78
C THR A 127 4.26 -1.61 14.82
N THR A 128 4.75 -1.15 13.67
CA THR A 128 5.39 0.16 13.54
C THR A 128 4.46 1.25 13.03
N GLN A 129 3.20 0.90 12.73
CA GLN A 129 2.20 1.76 12.10
C GLN A 129 2.74 2.40 10.80
N THR A 130 3.36 1.58 9.95
CA THR A 130 4.07 2.06 8.76
C THR A 130 3.37 1.62 7.49
N VAL A 131 3.13 2.56 6.57
CA VAL A 131 2.81 2.22 5.17
C VAL A 131 4.12 1.92 4.45
N VAL A 132 4.28 0.69 3.99
CA VAL A 132 5.46 0.24 3.25
C VAL A 132 5.11 0.20 1.77
N ILE A 133 5.86 0.93 0.96
CA ILE A 133 5.73 0.97 -0.50
C ILE A 133 7.03 0.43 -1.10
N SER A 134 6.93 -0.50 -2.03
CA SER A 134 8.11 -1.06 -2.71
C SER A 134 7.83 -1.26 -4.18
N GLU A 135 8.75 -0.81 -5.02
CA GLU A 135 8.65 -1.03 -6.46
C GLU A 135 8.78 -2.52 -6.80
N LEU A 136 7.97 -2.97 -7.75
CA LEU A 136 8.07 -4.32 -8.29
C LEU A 136 9.10 -4.27 -9.40
N ASP A 137 10.38 -4.45 -9.06
CA ASP A 137 11.48 -4.43 -10.04
C ASP A 137 11.22 -5.44 -11.17
N ALA A 138 11.25 -4.98 -12.42
CA ALA A 138 11.35 -5.85 -13.61
C ALA A 138 12.80 -6.35 -13.84
N THR A 139 13.73 -6.01 -12.95
CA THR A 139 15.17 -6.23 -13.08
C THR A 139 15.73 -7.06 -11.92
N GLN A 140 15.24 -8.29 -11.78
CA GLN A 140 16.03 -9.40 -11.20
C GLN A 140 16.29 -10.46 -12.29
N SER A 141 16.51 -10.03 -13.54
CA SER A 141 16.86 -10.92 -14.65
C SER A 141 18.28 -10.72 -15.18
N ASN A 142 19.06 -9.75 -14.69
CA ASN A 142 20.40 -9.47 -15.24
C ASN A 142 21.45 -8.96 -14.24
N ILE A 143 21.36 -9.26 -12.94
CA ILE A 143 22.50 -9.13 -12.02
C ILE A 143 22.55 -10.33 -11.08
N ALA A 144 22.83 -11.52 -11.62
CA ALA A 144 23.29 -12.67 -10.83
C ALA A 144 24.13 -13.64 -11.69
N GLU A 145 24.99 -13.12 -12.56
CA GLU A 145 26.14 -13.89 -13.05
C GLU A 145 27.39 -13.04 -12.83
N LYS A 146 27.88 -13.04 -11.58
CA LYS A 146 29.29 -13.19 -11.21
C LYS A 146 29.45 -12.91 -9.72
N GLN A 147 29.04 -13.86 -8.88
CA GLN A 147 29.90 -14.39 -7.82
C GLN A 147 29.32 -15.72 -7.33
N THR A 148 29.95 -16.80 -7.75
CA THR A 148 29.73 -18.16 -7.27
C THR A 148 30.29 -18.31 -5.84
N THR A 149 29.52 -19.00 -4.99
CA THR A 149 29.91 -19.77 -3.78
C THR A 149 30.55 -19.04 -2.59
N THR A 150 29.86 -19.06 -1.44
CA THR A 150 30.18 -20.01 -0.34
C THR A 150 28.97 -20.20 0.59
N THR A 151 28.66 -21.48 0.78
CA THR A 151 27.60 -22.16 1.51
C THR A 151 27.69 -22.04 3.02
N THR A 152 26.56 -22.04 3.74
CA THR A 152 26.32 -22.91 4.93
C THR A 152 24.79 -23.00 5.12
N ASN A 153 24.09 -24.04 4.64
CA ASN A 153 23.79 -25.34 5.27
C ASN A 153 23.26 -25.23 6.73
N THR A 154 22.18 -25.84 7.22
CA THR A 154 21.05 -26.70 6.79
C THR A 154 20.07 -26.74 8.02
N PRO A 155 19.16 -27.72 8.22
CA PRO A 155 17.68 -27.64 8.21
C PRO A 155 16.97 -27.76 9.60
N ALA A 156 15.70 -27.41 9.68
CA ALA A 156 14.68 -27.96 10.61
C ALA A 156 13.32 -27.35 10.23
N ASP A 157 12.45 -28.06 9.52
CA ASP A 157 11.48 -29.05 10.00
C ASP A 157 10.35 -28.46 10.87
N SER A 158 9.12 -28.69 10.39
CA SER A 158 7.83 -28.71 11.06
C SER A 158 7.12 -27.41 11.52
N ALA A 159 5.83 -27.36 11.12
CA ALA A 159 4.70 -26.57 11.62
C ALA A 159 4.49 -25.13 11.09
N ASP A 160 3.76 -24.98 9.97
CA ASP A 160 2.35 -24.51 9.95
C ASP A 160 1.89 -24.29 8.49
N GLU A 161 1.25 -25.28 7.87
CA GLU A 161 0.84 -25.21 6.45
C GLU A 161 -0.35 -24.25 6.20
N LYS A 162 -1.03 -23.78 7.25
CA LYS A 162 -2.24 -22.95 7.16
C LYS A 162 -2.02 -21.54 6.63
N GLY A 163 -0.78 -21.07 6.60
CA GLY A 163 -0.42 -19.73 6.12
C GLY A 163 0.25 -19.71 4.75
N LYS A 164 0.44 -20.87 4.10
CA LYS A 164 1.26 -20.94 2.90
C LYS A 164 0.55 -20.26 1.73
N THR A 165 1.18 -19.20 1.20
CA THR A 165 0.70 -18.52 0.01
C THR A 165 0.84 -19.46 -1.20
N VAL A 166 -0.26 -19.63 -1.93
CA VAL A 166 -0.34 -20.36 -3.19
C VAL A 166 -0.92 -19.47 -4.27
N TYR A 167 -0.67 -19.83 -5.52
CA TYR A 167 -1.08 -19.09 -6.70
C TYR A 167 -2.16 -19.88 -7.45
N ILE A 168 -3.29 -19.25 -7.72
CA ILE A 168 -4.46 -19.89 -8.36
C ILE A 168 -4.84 -19.15 -9.65
N THR A 169 -5.38 -19.87 -10.61
CA THR A 169 -5.82 -19.28 -11.89
C THR A 169 -7.33 -19.03 -11.85
N ARG A 170 -7.78 -17.95 -12.50
CA ARG A 170 -9.19 -17.52 -12.46
C ARG A 170 -10.17 -18.55 -13.03
N THR A 171 -9.68 -19.52 -13.80
CA THR A 171 -10.47 -20.57 -14.47
C THR A 171 -10.08 -22.00 -14.05
N GLY A 172 -9.10 -22.18 -13.17
CA GLY A 172 -8.45 -23.47 -12.96
C GLY A 172 -9.00 -24.33 -11.83
N LYS A 173 -8.78 -25.64 -11.95
CA LYS A 173 -9.00 -26.65 -10.89
C LYS A 173 -7.74 -26.90 -10.05
N LYS A 174 -6.71 -26.07 -10.21
CA LYS A 174 -5.37 -26.31 -9.65
C LYS A 174 -4.80 -25.07 -8.97
N TYR A 175 -4.03 -25.30 -7.91
CA TYR A 175 -3.19 -24.29 -7.27
C TYR A 175 -1.70 -24.60 -7.48
N HIS A 176 -0.88 -23.57 -7.40
CA HIS A 176 0.53 -23.61 -7.72
C HIS A 176 1.32 -23.07 -6.52
N TYR A 177 2.43 -23.72 -6.16
CA TYR A 177 3.35 -23.21 -5.14
C TYR A 177 4.31 -22.15 -5.68
N ASP A 178 4.34 -21.99 -7.01
CA ASP A 178 5.21 -21.09 -7.74
C ASP A 178 4.37 -20.31 -8.77
N SER A 179 4.43 -18.98 -8.70
CA SER A 179 3.72 -18.04 -9.58
C SER A 179 4.24 -18.06 -11.02
N THR A 180 5.41 -18.66 -11.27
CA THR A 180 6.01 -18.78 -12.60
C THR A 180 5.67 -20.10 -13.28
N CYS A 181 5.05 -21.04 -12.56
CA CYS A 181 4.72 -22.35 -13.10
C CYS A 181 3.85 -22.19 -14.36
N ASN A 182 4.30 -22.71 -15.51
CA ASN A 182 3.52 -22.76 -16.75
C ASN A 182 3.03 -21.40 -17.32
N GLY A 183 3.64 -20.28 -16.93
CA GLY A 183 3.44 -18.97 -17.57
C GLY A 183 2.02 -18.40 -17.54
N GLY A 184 1.21 -18.80 -16.55
CA GLY A 184 -0.18 -18.34 -16.40
C GLY A 184 -0.31 -16.99 -15.69
N ASN A 185 -1.51 -16.40 -15.77
CA ASN A 185 -1.89 -15.27 -14.93
C ASN A 185 -2.54 -15.80 -13.64
N TYR A 186 -1.93 -15.51 -12.50
CA TYR A 186 -2.30 -16.05 -11.20
C TYR A 186 -2.73 -14.96 -10.23
N PHE A 187 -3.54 -15.33 -9.24
CA PHE A 187 -3.80 -14.54 -8.05
C PHE A 187 -3.31 -15.29 -6.82
N SER A 188 -2.76 -14.58 -5.83
CA SER A 188 -2.31 -15.15 -4.57
C SER A 188 -3.50 -15.45 -3.66
N SER A 189 -3.49 -16.60 -3.00
CA SER A 189 -4.47 -17.03 -2.00
C SER A 189 -3.75 -17.90 -0.96
N THR A 190 -4.45 -18.28 0.11
CA THR A 190 -3.91 -19.23 1.09
C THR A 190 -4.14 -20.66 0.64
N LEU A 191 -3.28 -21.59 1.07
CA LEU A 191 -3.44 -23.01 0.78
C LEU A 191 -4.79 -23.54 1.29
N ASP A 192 -5.23 -23.10 2.47
CA ASP A 192 -6.52 -23.49 3.06
C ASP A 192 -7.71 -23.05 2.18
N GLU A 193 -7.70 -21.82 1.67
CA GLU A 193 -8.73 -21.33 0.74
C GLU A 193 -8.72 -22.12 -0.58
N ALA A 194 -7.53 -22.41 -1.12
CA ALA A 194 -7.41 -23.21 -2.34
C ALA A 194 -7.95 -24.64 -2.16
N LEU A 195 -7.66 -25.28 -1.02
CA LEU A 195 -8.19 -26.61 -0.68
C LEU A 195 -9.71 -26.57 -0.43
N ALA A 196 -10.23 -25.54 0.24
CA ALA A 196 -11.66 -25.35 0.46
C ALA A 196 -12.44 -25.12 -0.86
N MET A 197 -11.79 -24.52 -1.87
CA MET A 197 -12.30 -24.40 -3.23
C MET A 197 -12.22 -25.71 -4.05
N GLY A 198 -11.70 -26.80 -3.47
CA GLY A 198 -11.55 -28.09 -4.13
C GLY A 198 -10.43 -28.12 -5.18
N LEU A 199 -9.47 -27.20 -5.08
CA LEU A 199 -8.34 -27.14 -6.01
C LEU A 199 -7.27 -28.17 -5.62
N THR A 200 -6.60 -28.72 -6.63
CA THR A 200 -5.54 -29.72 -6.45
C THR A 200 -4.18 -29.14 -6.80
N PRO A 201 -3.07 -29.62 -6.19
CA PRO A 201 -1.76 -29.07 -6.52
C PRO A 201 -1.41 -29.33 -7.98
N CYS A 202 -0.76 -28.36 -8.62
CA CYS A 202 -0.18 -28.57 -9.93
C CYS A 202 0.94 -29.62 -9.85
N SER A 203 0.82 -30.70 -10.63
CA SER A 203 1.79 -31.81 -10.66
C SER A 203 3.22 -31.39 -11.05
N LYS A 204 3.40 -30.20 -11.63
CA LYS A 204 4.72 -29.63 -11.94
C LYS A 204 5.30 -28.77 -10.81
N CYS A 205 4.49 -28.38 -9.82
CA CYS A 205 4.92 -27.59 -8.66
C CYS A 205 5.32 -28.46 -7.47
N VAL A 206 5.01 -29.76 -7.50
CA VAL A 206 5.33 -30.69 -6.41
C VAL A 206 6.62 -31.39 -6.79
N HIS A 207 7.67 -31.15 -6.00
CA HIS A 207 8.96 -31.85 -6.06
C HIS A 207 9.16 -32.60 -4.75
#